data_AF-A0A841K1F8-F1
#
_entry.id   AF-A0A841K1F8-F1
#
_cell.length_a   1.000
_cell.length_b   1.000
_cell.length_c   1.000
_cell.angle_alpha   90.00
_cell.angle_beta   90.00
_cell.angle_gamma   90.00
#
_symmetry.space_group_name_H-M   'P 1'
#
loop_
_entity.id
_entity.type
_entity.pdbx_description
1 polymer ?
#
loop_
_entity_poly.entity_id
_entity_poly.type
_entity_poly.pdbx_seq_one_letter_code
_entity_poly.pdbx_strand_id
1 'polypeptide(L)' 'MASIQEFRCEVCGTVASNPTHWYVIQCGDRALTVLKWDSETANAEGARHYCGEAHAQVYISRWFDSVCSPAKPDFTRSS' A
#
# COMPACT_ATOMS: atom_id res chain seq x y z
N MET A 1 -11.61 28.92 -1.38
CA MET A 1 -11.40 28.01 -0.23
C MET A 1 -10.57 26.85 -0.73
N ALA A 2 -9.33 26.70 -0.27
CA ALA A 2 -8.51 25.56 -0.64
C ALA A 2 -9.12 24.32 0.02
N SER A 3 -9.57 23.37 -0.79
CA SER A 3 -10.05 22.08 -0.32
C SER A 3 -8.90 21.41 0.42
N ILE A 4 -9.00 21.32 1.75
CA ILE A 4 -8.04 20.59 2.56
C ILE A 4 -8.21 19.11 2.18
N GLN A 5 -7.24 18.57 1.43
CA GLN A 5 -7.27 17.17 1.07
C GLN A 5 -6.90 16.35 2.31
N GLU A 6 -7.83 15.53 2.76
CA GLU A 6 -7.65 14.64 3.89
C GLU A 6 -7.31 13.24 3.37
N PHE A 7 -6.17 12.72 3.77
CA PHE A 7 -5.71 11.38 3.39
C PHE A 7 -6.00 10.39 4.51
N ARG A 8 -6.54 9.23 4.15
CA ARG A 8 -6.95 8.19 5.10
C ARG A 8 -6.09 6.95 4.96
N CYS A 9 -5.63 6.41 6.08
CA CYS A 9 -4.92 5.14 6.09
C CYS A 9 -5.88 3.97 5.82
N GLU A 10 -5.54 3.14 4.85
CA GLU A 10 -6.35 1.99 4.43
C GLU A 10 -6.42 0.84 5.45
N VAL A 11 -5.54 0.85 6.46
CA VAL A 11 -5.47 -0.24 7.46
C VAL A 11 -6.16 0.15 8.77
N CYS A 12 -5.81 1.29 9.36
CA CYS A 12 -6.33 1.73 10.66
C CYS A 12 -7.35 2.86 10.58
N GLY A 13 -7.56 3.46 9.40
CA GLY A 13 -8.49 4.57 9.21
C GLY A 13 -8.02 5.92 9.75
N THR A 14 -6.79 6.06 10.22
CA THR A 14 -6.21 7.35 10.61
C THR A 14 -6.32 8.34 9.46
N VAL A 15 -6.80 9.55 9.72
CA VAL A 15 -6.92 10.63 8.73
C VAL A 15 -5.90 11.71 9.04
N ALA A 16 -5.23 12.23 8.02
CA ALA A 16 -4.28 13.33 8.15
C ALA A 16 -4.32 14.23 6.92
N SER A 17 -4.30 15.54 7.14
CA SER A 17 -4.22 16.54 6.07
C SER A 17 -2.78 16.80 5.60
N ASN A 18 -1.79 16.60 6.46
CA ASN A 18 -0.37 16.74 6.12
C ASN A 18 0.46 15.58 6.71
N PRO A 19 0.25 14.35 6.23
CA PRO A 19 0.89 13.17 6.79
C PRO A 19 2.41 13.20 6.60
N THR A 20 3.15 12.98 7.68
CA THR A 20 4.62 12.88 7.66
C THR A 20 5.01 11.43 7.93
N HIS A 21 5.98 10.88 7.20
CA HIS A 21 6.37 9.45 7.26
C HIS A 21 5.32 8.44 6.78
N TRP A 22 4.37 8.89 5.97
CA TRP A 22 3.42 7.99 5.34
C TRP A 22 3.99 7.42 4.04
N TYR A 23 3.34 6.36 3.58
CA TYR A 23 3.66 5.69 2.33
C TYR A 23 2.43 5.67 1.44
N VAL A 24 2.66 5.77 0.14
CA VAL A 24 1.64 5.57 -0.88
C VAL A 24 1.98 4.27 -1.61
N ILE A 25 1.00 3.38 -1.74
CA ILE A 25 1.15 2.17 -2.55
C ILE A 25 0.22 2.29 -3.75
N GLN A 26 0.79 2.11 -4.93
CA GLN A 26 0.05 1.99 -6.18
C GLN A 26 0.01 0.53 -6.59
N CYS A 27 -1.20 0.00 -6.75
CA CYS A 27 -1.43 -1.37 -7.21
C CYS A 27 -1.73 -1.32 -8.70
N GLY A 28 -0.74 -1.62 -9.55
CA GLY A 28 -0.95 -1.83 -10.97
C GLY A 28 -1.26 -3.29 -11.30
N ASP A 29 -1.52 -3.59 -12.57
CA ASP A 29 -1.86 -4.94 -13.02
C ASP A 29 -0.75 -5.97 -12.82
N ARG A 30 0.52 -5.55 -12.90
CA ARG A 30 1.70 -6.44 -12.92
C ARG A 30 2.70 -6.16 -11.81
N ALA A 31 2.57 -5.03 -11.13
CA ALA A 31 3.54 -4.56 -10.15
C ALA A 31 2.82 -3.80 -9.04
N LEU A 32 3.38 -3.90 -7.85
CA LEU A 32 3.03 -3.09 -6.70
C LEU A 32 4.19 -2.12 -6.42
N THR A 33 3.91 -0.82 -6.49
CA THR A 33 4.92 0.23 -6.31
C THR A 33 4.71 0.89 -4.96
N VAL A 34 5.76 0.90 -4.13
CA VAL A 34 5.75 1.58 -2.82
C VAL A 34 6.52 2.89 -2.95
N LEU A 35 5.85 4.00 -2.66
CA LEU A 35 6.37 5.35 -2.76
C LEU A 35 6.33 6.01 -1.38
N LYS A 36 7.28 6.91 -1.10
CA LYS A 36 7.13 7.84 0.02
C LYS A 36 5.94 8.76 -0.26
N TRP A 37 5.22 9.13 0.78
CA TRP A 37 4.14 10.09 0.64
C TRP A 37 4.67 11.45 0.18
N ASP A 38 4.06 11.97 -0.87
CA ASP A 38 4.19 13.33 -1.39
C ASP A 38 2.83 13.75 -1.97
N SER A 39 2.58 15.06 -2.05
CA SER A 39 1.33 15.61 -2.56
C SER A 39 0.98 15.09 -3.97
N GLU A 40 1.96 14.97 -4.86
CA GLU A 40 1.74 14.45 -6.22
C GLU A 40 1.34 12.97 -6.18
N THR A 41 2.16 12.14 -5.51
CA THR A 41 1.90 10.69 -5.41
C THR A 41 0.60 10.36 -4.68
N ALA A 42 0.23 11.17 -3.68
CA ALA A 42 -0.97 10.98 -2.89
C ALA A 42 -2.24 11.34 -3.66
N ASN A 43 -2.15 12.21 -4.66
CA ASN A 43 -3.23 12.59 -5.56
C ASN A 43 -3.31 11.72 -6.82
N ALA A 44 -2.33 10.85 -7.05
CA ALA A 44 -2.33 9.97 -8.21
C ALA A 44 -3.52 8.99 -8.18
N GLU A 45 -4.04 8.64 -9.36
CA GLU A 45 -5.13 7.69 -9.47
C GLU A 45 -4.73 6.32 -8.90
N GLY A 46 -5.61 5.74 -8.07
CA GLY A 46 -5.36 4.46 -7.42
C GLY A 46 -4.32 4.51 -6.28
N ALA A 47 -3.89 5.70 -5.85
CA ALA A 47 -3.01 5.87 -4.69
C ALA A 47 -3.71 5.41 -3.40
N ARG A 48 -3.07 4.48 -2.69
CA ARG A 48 -3.52 4.00 -1.37
C ARG A 48 -2.57 4.49 -0.29
N HIS A 49 -3.09 5.06 0.79
CA HIS A 49 -2.28 5.71 1.82
C HIS A 49 -2.10 4.83 3.06
N TYR A 50 -0.88 4.83 3.61
CA TYR A 50 -0.52 4.05 4.79
C TYR A 50 0.24 4.92 5.79
N CYS A 51 -0.23 4.97 7.03
CA CYS A 51 0.30 5.86 8.06
C CYS A 51 1.65 5.45 8.66
N GLY A 52 2.26 4.40 8.13
CA GLY A 52 3.57 3.92 8.55
C GLY A 52 3.93 2.60 7.86
N GLU A 53 5.18 2.19 8.08
CA GLU A 53 5.75 0.99 7.45
C GLU A 53 4.95 -0.28 7.79
N ALA A 54 4.56 -0.45 9.06
CA ALA A 54 3.83 -1.64 9.50
C ALA A 54 2.50 -1.82 8.73
N HIS A 55 1.75 -0.73 8.51
CA HIS A 55 0.49 -0.79 7.76
C HIS A 55 0.73 -0.99 6.25
N ALA A 56 1.80 -0.40 5.70
CA ALA A 56 2.21 -0.66 4.32
C ALA A 56 2.56 -2.15 4.12
N GLN A 57 3.34 -2.75 5.03
CA GLN A 57 3.72 -4.17 5.00
C GLN A 57 2.53 -5.12 5.08
N VAL A 58 1.51 -4.80 5.89
CA VAL A 58 0.25 -5.57 5.95
C VAL A 58 -0.40 -5.63 4.57
N TYR A 59 -0.48 -4.51 3.86
CA TYR A 59 -1.06 -4.49 2.53
C TYR A 59 -0.23 -5.25 1.50
N ILE A 60 1.09 -5.08 1.50
CA ILE A 60 2.02 -5.81 0.61
C ILE A 60 1.86 -7.32 0.81
N SER A 61 1.78 -7.78 2.06
CA SER A 61 1.60 -9.20 2.39
C SER A 61 0.29 -9.76 1.84
N ARG A 62 -0.81 -8.99 1.96
CA ARG A 62 -2.13 -9.37 1.40
C ARG A 62 -2.13 -9.39 -0.12
N TRP A 63 -1.40 -8.48 -0.75
CA TRP A 63 -1.23 -8.49 -2.20
C TRP A 63 -0.48 -9.74 -2.67
N PHE A 64 0.61 -10.13 -1.99
CA PHE A 64 1.30 -11.39 -2.28
C PHE A 64 0.38 -12.60 -2.15
N ASP A 65 -0.43 -12.67 -1.08
CA ASP A 65 -1.42 -13.74 -0.89
C ASP A 65 -2.45 -13.80 -2.04
N SER A 66 -2.93 -12.63 -2.48
CA SER A 66 -3.90 -12.52 -3.58
C SER A 66 -3.32 -12.91 -4.95
N VAL A 67 -2.03 -12.63 -5.20
CA VAL A 67 -1.35 -12.92 -6.47
C VAL A 67 -0.77 -14.35 -6.51
N CYS A 68 -0.39 -14.92 -5.37
CA CYS A 68 0.25 -16.24 -5.27
C CYS A 68 -0.73 -17.41 -5.03
N SER A 69 -1.94 -17.32 -5.58
CA SER A 69 -2.81 -18.49 -5.75
C SER A 69 -2.65 -19.01 -7.20
N PRO A 70 -2.03 -20.20 -7.42
CA PRO A 70 -1.97 -21.36 -6.53
C PRO A 70 -0.66 -21.56 -5.75
N ALA A 71 -0.72 -22.53 -4.83
CA ALA A 71 0.16 -22.72 -3.68
C ALA A 71 1.66 -22.81 -3.95
N LYS A 72 2.42 -22.31 -2.96
CA LYS A 72 3.87 -22.44 -2.81
C LYS A 72 4.35 -23.85 -3.18
N PRO A 73 5.36 -24.00 -4.04
CA PRO A 73 6.00 -25.29 -4.25
C PRO A 73 6.62 -25.79 -2.92
N ASP A 74 6.36 -27.05 -2.61
CA ASP A 74 6.95 -27.73 -1.46
C ASP A 74 8.40 -28.08 -1.79
N PHE A 75 9.34 -27.26 -1.31
CA PHE A 75 10.77 -27.49 -1.51
C PHE A 75 11.34 -28.60 -0.60
N THR A 76 10.51 -29.19 0.28
CA THR A 76 10.88 -30.29 1.17
C THR A 76 10.61 -31.67 0.57
N ARG A 77 9.86 -31.76 -0.53
CA ARG A 77 9.62 -33.00 -1.26
C ARG A 77 10.86 -33.38 -2.08
N SER A 78 11.71 -34.23 -1.52
CA SER A 78 12.69 -34.98 -2.33
C SER A 78 11.94 -35.86 -3.34
N SER A 79 12.42 -35.87 -4.59
CA SER A 79 11.84 -36.55 -5.76
C SER A 79 11.50 -38.02 -5.54
#